data_AF-A0A972RZW5-F1
#
_entry.id   AF-A0A972RZW5-F1
#
_cell.length_a   1.000
_cell.length_b   1.000
_cell.length_c   1.000
_cell.angle_alpha   90.00
_cell.angle_beta   90.00
_cell.angle_gamma   90.00
#
_symmetry.space_group_name_H-M   'P 1'
#
loop_
_entity.id
_entity.type
_entity.pdbx_description
1 polymer ?
#
loop_
_entity_poly.entity_id
_entity_poly.type
_entity_poly.pdbx_seq_one_letter_code
_entity_poly.pdbx_strand_id
1 'polypeptide(L)'
;MKLLFVTATNTNIGKTFTTLKLIEYLSKHDFSVGVCKPIETGVYNQNPPDAKKLLDKCKTYNNKFKKFSPKDITAYTFELPASPFSADTKGVIDIE
;
A
#
# COMPACT_ATOMS: atom_id res chain seq x y z
N MET A 1 5.08 -6.25 17.71
CA MET A 1 4.92 -6.05 16.25
C MET A 1 6.19 -5.37 15.73
N LYS A 2 6.76 -5.81 14.60
CA LYS A 2 7.90 -5.13 13.95
C LYS A 2 7.41 -4.42 12.68
N LEU A 3 7.85 -3.19 12.46
CA LEU A 3 7.46 -2.37 11.31
C LEU A 3 8.63 -2.21 10.35
N LEU A 4 8.36 -2.37 9.06
CA LEU A 4 9.29 -2.05 7.98
C LEU A 4 8.69 -0.91 7.14
N PHE A 5 9.35 0.23 7.10
CA PHE A 5 8.94 1.36 6.27
C PHE A 5 9.74 1.37 4.96
N VAL A 6 9.06 1.08 3.85
CA VAL A 6 9.67 1.04 2.51
C VAL A 6 9.46 2.39 1.83
N THR A 7 10.54 3.15 1.69
CA THR A 7 10.55 4.47 1.03
C THR A 7 11.51 4.51 -0.15
N ALA A 8 11.26 5.43 -1.09
CA ALA A 8 12.10 5.66 -2.25
C ALA A 8 11.71 7.00 -2.90
N THR A 9 12.66 7.65 -3.59
CA THR A 9 12.56 9.05 -4.08
C THR A 9 11.33 9.39 -4.93
N ASN A 10 10.93 8.51 -5.85
CA ASN A 10 9.85 8.75 -6.83
C ASN A 10 8.84 7.60 -6.93
N THR A 11 7.78 7.76 -7.72
CA THR A 11 6.88 6.66 -8.12
C THR A 11 7.57 5.73 -9.12
N ASN A 12 7.05 4.51 -9.31
CA ASN A 12 7.54 3.52 -10.29
C ASN A 12 9.03 3.07 -10.17
N ILE A 13 9.71 3.39 -9.08
CA ILE A 13 11.11 2.95 -8.83
C ILE A 13 11.23 1.65 -8.03
N GLY A 14 10.17 0.84 -7.97
CA GLY A 14 10.23 -0.50 -7.40
C GLY A 14 9.74 -0.66 -5.95
N LYS A 15 9.16 0.37 -5.31
CA LYS A 15 8.60 0.24 -3.94
C LYS A 15 7.59 -0.91 -3.82
N THR A 16 6.61 -0.98 -4.73
CA THR A 16 5.61 -2.05 -4.75
C THR A 16 6.27 -3.39 -5.01
N PHE A 17 7.21 -3.48 -5.95
CA PHE A 17 7.95 -4.70 -6.25
C PHE A 17 8.72 -5.23 -5.03
N THR A 18 9.50 -4.38 -4.38
CA THR A 18 10.28 -4.73 -3.18
C THR A 18 9.35 -5.19 -2.06
N THR A 19 8.23 -4.50 -1.84
CA THR A 19 7.26 -4.88 -0.80
C THR A 19 6.64 -6.25 -1.08
N LEU A 20 6.30 -6.58 -2.33
CA LEU A 20 5.81 -7.91 -2.71
C LEU A 20 6.82 -9.02 -2.40
N LYS A 21 8.12 -8.76 -2.64
CA LYS A 21 9.20 -9.69 -2.33
C LYS A 21 9.41 -9.84 -0.82
N LEU A 22 9.29 -8.75 -0.05
CA LEU A 22 9.34 -8.81 1.41
C LEU A 22 8.17 -9.62 1.98
N ILE A 23 6.95 -9.41 1.49
CA ILE A 23 5.77 -10.19 1.89
C ILE A 23 6.02 -11.68 1.66
N GLU A 24 6.46 -12.05 0.45
CA GLU A 24 6.73 -13.44 0.10
C GLU A 24 7.86 -14.04 0.94
N TYR A 25 9.00 -13.36 1.02
CA TYR A 25 10.17 -13.87 1.72
C TYR A 25 9.87 -14.08 3.21
N LEU A 26 9.35 -13.08 3.89
CA LEU A 26 9.05 -13.18 5.33
C LEU A 26 7.95 -14.21 5.61
N SER A 27 6.91 -14.28 4.76
CA SER A 27 5.87 -15.30 4.92
C SER A 27 6.40 -16.72 4.75
N LYS A 28 7.40 -16.93 3.88
CA LYS A 28 8.09 -18.22 3.70
C LYS A 28 9.02 -18.58 4.88
N HIS A 29 9.30 -17.63 5.77
CA HIS A 29 10.11 -17.83 6.99
C HIS A 29 9.21 -17.74 8.25
N ASP A 30 7.97 -18.21 8.14
CA ASP A 30 7.00 -18.34 9.25
C ASP A 30 6.59 -17.02 9.94
N PHE A 31 6.88 -15.86 9.33
CA PHE A 31 6.38 -14.59 9.84
C PHE A 31 4.94 -14.33 9.37
N SER A 32 4.07 -13.91 10.31
CA SER A 32 2.76 -13.38 9.96
C SER A 32 2.91 -11.94 9.44
N VAL A 33 2.82 -11.78 8.12
CA VAL A 33 3.00 -10.48 7.46
C VAL A 33 1.65 -9.81 7.20
N GLY A 34 1.60 -8.50 7.43
CA GLY A 34 0.53 -7.60 6.97
C GLY A 34 1.11 -6.53 6.05
N VAL A 35 0.23 -5.76 5.41
CA VAL A 35 0.64 -4.67 4.50
C VAL A 35 -0.27 -3.46 4.65
N CYS A 36 0.31 -2.27 4.48
CA CYS A 36 -0.39 -1.00 4.41
C CYS A 36 0.26 -0.16 3.31
N LYS A 37 -0.57 0.53 2.52
CA LYS A 37 -0.19 1.53 1.53
C LYS A 37 -0.93 2.80 1.92
N PRO A 38 -0.41 3.63 2.84
CA PRO A 38 -1.21 4.68 3.47
C PRO A 38 -1.82 5.67 2.46
N ILE A 39 -1.05 6.02 1.43
CA ILE A 39 -1.46 6.96 0.39
C ILE A 39 -1.13 6.38 -0.99
N GLU A 40 -2.09 6.47 -1.91
CA GLU A 40 -1.88 6.15 -3.32
C GLU A 40 -2.43 7.26 -4.22
N THR A 41 -1.57 7.80 -5.07
CA THR A 41 -1.87 8.90 -6.00
C THR A 41 -1.93 8.36 -7.44
N GLY A 42 -2.69 9.01 -8.32
CA GLY A 42 -2.96 8.46 -9.66
C GLY A 42 -4.05 7.38 -9.65
N VAL A 43 -4.93 7.39 -8.65
CA VAL A 43 -6.01 6.42 -8.48
C VAL A 43 -7.29 6.95 -9.10
N TYR A 44 -7.70 6.38 -10.22
CA TYR A 44 -8.96 6.72 -10.90
C TYR A 44 -10.09 5.81 -10.42
N ASN A 45 -11.32 6.36 -10.33
CA ASN A 45 -12.54 5.62 -9.99
C ASN A 45 -12.44 4.83 -8.66
N GLN A 46 -11.67 5.32 -7.69
CA GLN A 46 -11.45 4.67 -6.39
C GLN A 46 -10.94 3.22 -6.48
N ASN A 47 -10.17 2.90 -7.53
CA ASN A 47 -9.57 1.59 -7.73
C ASN A 47 -8.04 1.69 -7.59
N PRO A 48 -7.47 1.55 -6.38
CA PRO A 48 -6.03 1.70 -6.15
C PRO A 48 -5.23 0.45 -6.58
N PRO A 49 -4.51 0.49 -7.73
CA PRO A 49 -3.82 -0.69 -8.26
C PRO A 49 -2.66 -1.20 -7.39
N ASP A 50 -1.85 -0.33 -6.78
CA ASP A 50 -0.74 -0.77 -5.91
C ASP A 50 -1.29 -1.47 -4.67
N ALA A 51 -2.25 -0.84 -3.99
CA ALA A 51 -2.90 -1.41 -2.82
C ALA A 51 -3.54 -2.76 -3.14
N LYS A 52 -4.26 -2.88 -4.26
CA LYS A 52 -4.84 -4.14 -4.71
C LYS A 52 -3.76 -5.22 -4.86
N LYS A 53 -2.68 -4.92 -5.58
CA LYS A 53 -1.58 -5.87 -5.82
C LYS A 53 -0.91 -6.32 -4.53
N LEU A 54 -0.67 -5.40 -3.60
CA LEU A 54 -0.09 -5.68 -2.29
C LEU A 54 -1.01 -6.55 -1.43
N LEU A 55 -2.30 -6.21 -1.38
CA LEU A 55 -3.31 -6.95 -0.63
C LEU A 55 -3.47 -8.38 -1.16
N ASP A 56 -3.55 -8.54 -2.49
CA ASP A 56 -3.70 -9.85 -3.12
C ASP A 56 -2.50 -10.76 -2.76
N LYS A 57 -1.28 -10.23 -2.79
CA LYS A 57 -0.08 -10.97 -2.35
C LYS A 57 -0.09 -11.25 -0.85
N CYS A 58 -0.59 -10.35 -0.02
CA CYS A 58 -0.74 -10.60 1.41
C CYS A 58 -1.76 -11.73 1.68
N LYS A 59 -2.89 -11.75 0.93
CA LYS A 59 -3.94 -12.78 1.02
C LYS A 59 -3.45 -14.18 0.67
N THR A 60 -2.41 -14.32 -0.18
CA THR A 60 -1.84 -15.65 -0.50
C THR A 60 -1.15 -16.30 0.69
N TYR A 61 -0.63 -15.51 1.63
CA TYR A 61 0.12 -16.03 2.78
C TYR A 61 -0.56 -15.81 4.13
N ASN A 62 -1.49 -14.86 4.22
CA ASN A 62 -2.18 -14.52 5.46
C ASN A 62 -3.70 -14.52 5.28
N ASN A 63 -4.34 -15.63 5.70
CA ASN A 63 -5.79 -15.81 5.61
C ASN A 63 -6.61 -14.72 6.33
N LYS A 64 -6.04 -14.05 7.34
CA LYS A 64 -6.71 -12.96 8.06
C LYS A 64 -7.02 -11.75 7.17
N PHE A 65 -6.28 -11.60 6.06
CA PHE A 65 -6.45 -10.51 5.10
C PHE A 65 -7.50 -10.80 4.02
N LYS A 66 -8.04 -12.02 3.92
CA LYS A 66 -9.03 -12.39 2.88
C LYS A 66 -10.27 -11.50 2.87
N LYS A 67 -10.72 -11.08 4.05
CA LYS A 67 -11.90 -10.21 4.24
C LYS A 67 -11.68 -8.76 3.84
N PHE A 68 -10.42 -8.31 3.71
CA PHE A 68 -10.11 -6.92 3.41
C PHE A 68 -10.21 -6.62 1.92
N SER A 69 -10.51 -5.37 1.64
CA SER A 69 -10.50 -4.70 0.35
C SER A 69 -9.28 -3.76 0.25
N PRO A 70 -8.92 -3.28 -0.95
CA PRO A 70 -7.82 -2.33 -1.10
C PRO A 70 -7.99 -1.04 -0.29
N LYS A 71 -9.24 -0.62 -0.03
CA LYS A 71 -9.56 0.56 0.79
C LYS A 71 -9.23 0.35 2.27
N ASP A 72 -9.26 -0.88 2.76
CA ASP A 72 -8.94 -1.18 4.17
C ASP A 72 -7.44 -1.05 4.48
N ILE A 73 -6.58 -1.03 3.46
CA ILE A 73 -5.13 -0.88 3.61
C ILE A 73 -4.60 0.46 3.10
N THR A 74 -5.50 1.32 2.62
CA THR A 74 -5.19 2.61 1.99
C THR A 74 -6.04 3.70 2.63
N ALA A 75 -5.42 4.58 3.42
CA ALA A 75 -6.14 5.64 4.12
C ALA A 75 -6.62 6.72 3.15
N TYR A 76 -5.78 7.09 2.17
CA TYR A 76 -6.08 8.15 1.21
C TYR A 76 -5.75 7.73 -0.23
N THR A 77 -6.63 8.09 -1.16
CA THR A 77 -6.38 7.96 -2.59
C THR A 77 -6.64 9.28 -3.29
N PHE A 78 -5.77 9.65 -4.23
CA PHE A 78 -5.92 10.86 -5.02
C PHE A 78 -5.85 10.56 -6.51
N GLU A 79 -6.69 11.21 -7.31
CA GLU A 79 -6.66 11.08 -8.77
C GLU A 79 -5.41 11.70 -9.38
N LEU A 80 -4.95 12.86 -8.86
CA LEU A 80 -3.76 13.53 -9.37
C LEU A 80 -2.50 12.66 -9.09
N PRO A 81 -1.73 12.26 -10.12
CA PRO A 81 -0.51 11.47 -9.95
C PRO A 81 0.68 12.36 -9.55
N ALA A 82 0.60 12.98 -8.37
CA ALA A 82 1.62 13.87 -7.83
C ALA A 82 2.07 13.41 -6.43
N SER A 83 2.95 14.16 -5.77
CA SER A 83 3.22 13.94 -4.34
C SER A 83 1.92 14.09 -3.54
N PRO A 84 1.76 13.41 -2.38
CA PRO A 84 0.55 13.52 -1.56
C PRO A 84 0.14 14.96 -1.26
N PHE A 85 1.10 15.83 -0.92
CA PHE A 85 0.86 17.24 -0.63
C PHE A 85 0.34 18.01 -1.85
N SER A 86 0.85 17.71 -3.04
CA SER A 86 0.37 18.34 -4.28
C SER A 86 -0.96 17.75 -4.77
N ALA A 87 -1.23 16.47 -4.46
CA ALA A 87 -2.44 15.77 -4.87
C ALA A 87 -3.65 16.08 -3.98
N ASP A 88 -3.41 16.40 -2.72
CA ASP A 88 -4.44 16.77 -1.77
C ASP A 88 -4.83 18.26 -1.88
N THR A 89 -5.51 18.61 -2.97
CA THR A 89 -5.97 19.97 -3.23
C THR A 89 -7.06 20.45 -2.28
N LYS A 90 -7.62 19.56 -1.46
CA LYS A 90 -8.71 19.84 -0.52
C LYS A 90 -8.26 19.84 0.94
N GLY A 91 -6.99 19.54 1.21
CA GLY A 91 -6.44 19.47 2.57
C GLY A 91 -7.14 18.43 3.43
N VAL A 92 -7.48 17.26 2.87
CA VAL A 92 -8.14 16.16 3.60
C VAL A 92 -7.16 15.26 4.35
N ILE A 93 -5.87 15.32 4.02
CA ILE A 93 -4.83 14.62 4.76
C ILE A 93 -4.69 15.33 6.11
N ASP A 94 -4.96 14.58 7.17
CA ASP A 94 -4.79 15.03 8.55
C ASP A 94 -3.51 14.40 9.12
N ILE A 95 -2.61 15.26 9.62
CA ILE A 95 -1.28 14.88 10.13
C ILE A 95 -1.03 15.42 11.54
N GLU A 96 -2.08 15.90 12.22
CA GLU A 96 -2.00 16.38 13.61
C GLU A 96 -1.46 15.32 14.58
#